data_AF-A0A090KVX8-F1
#
_entry.id   AF-A0A090KVX8-F1
#
_cell.length_a   1.000
_cell.length_b   1.000
_cell.length_c   1.000
_cell.angle_alpha   90.00
_cell.angle_beta   90.00
_cell.angle_gamma   90.00
#
_symmetry.space_group_name_H-M   'P 1'
#
loop_
_entity.id
_entity.type
_entity.pdbx_description
1 polymer ?
#
loop_
_entity_poly.entity_id
_entity_poly.type
_entity_poly.pdbx_seq_one_letter_code
_entity_poly.pdbx_strand_id
1 'polypeptide(L)'
;YNKSASTYTNRSIRILSDFIFDCELSRFAITYANFSKHNTYFYEYNRRSPINPWPEWTGAMHGDDLIDIFGIPFRHPEKYNTSILEREKKYSENVMWAIGNFTTYGNTTSVWNKLNATESKALVFNGELGQPGKTPPYTNVTPPTCTEFYKILVQSILRTALSNMLKMAQNKSPK
;
A
#
# COMPACT_ATOMS: atom_id res chain seq x y z
N TYR A 1 8.53 -4.77 3.05
CA TYR A 1 7.98 -6.05 2.56
C TYR A 1 8.89 -7.27 2.73
N ASN A 2 10.11 -7.34 2.18
CA ASN A 2 10.91 -8.59 2.17
C ASN A 2 11.29 -9.22 3.54
N LYS A 3 11.14 -8.49 4.66
CA LYS A 3 11.37 -9.02 6.02
C LYS A 3 10.08 -9.35 6.80
N SER A 4 8.90 -9.23 6.19
CA SER A 4 7.63 -9.42 6.89
C SER A 4 7.36 -10.87 7.33
N ALA A 5 8.18 -11.83 6.89
CA ALA A 5 7.99 -13.25 7.21
C ALA A 5 8.89 -13.78 8.36
N SER A 6 9.71 -12.93 8.98
CA SER A 6 10.74 -13.37 9.94
C SER A 6 10.20 -13.75 11.32
N THR A 7 9.07 -13.19 11.75
CA THR A 7 8.47 -13.44 13.06
C THR A 7 6.95 -13.61 12.95
N TYR A 8 6.31 -14.22 13.95
CA TYR A 8 4.86 -14.31 14.01
C TYR A 8 4.21 -12.92 13.99
N THR A 9 4.75 -11.96 14.74
CA THR A 9 4.29 -10.57 14.74
C THR A 9 4.29 -9.97 13.32
N ASN A 10 5.40 -10.10 12.59
CA ASN A 10 5.49 -9.53 11.24
C ASN A 10 4.53 -10.23 10.27
N ARG A 11 4.31 -11.54 10.43
CA ARG A 11 3.34 -12.30 9.63
C ARG A 11 1.91 -11.87 9.93
N SER A 12 1.56 -11.64 11.20
CA SER A 12 0.25 -11.14 11.61
C SER A 12 -0.03 -9.75 11.07
N ILE A 13 0.94 -8.83 11.15
CA ILE A 13 0.84 -7.50 10.53
C ILE A 13 0.60 -7.65 9.03
N ARG A 14 1.40 -8.47 8.34
CA ARG A 14 1.27 -8.67 6.88
C ARG A 14 -0.12 -9.16 6.49
N ILE A 15 -0.63 -10.20 7.16
CA ILE A 15 -1.96 -10.75 6.86
C ILE A 15 -3.05 -9.70 7.12
N LEU A 16 -2.95 -8.93 8.21
CA LEU A 16 -3.92 -7.90 8.54
C LEU A 16 -3.90 -6.74 7.52
N SER A 17 -2.71 -6.29 7.13
CA SER A 17 -2.52 -5.26 6.10
C SER A 17 -3.04 -5.71 4.74
N ASP A 18 -2.75 -6.95 4.33
CA ASP A 18 -3.26 -7.54 3.09
C ASP A 18 -4.80 -7.57 3.08
N PHE A 19 -5.39 -8.08 4.16
CA PHE A 19 -6.83 -8.25 4.28
C PHE A 19 -7.61 -6.94 4.32
N ILE A 20 -7.13 -5.96 5.11
CA ILE A 20 -7.88 -4.72 5.33
C ILE A 20 -7.64 -3.69 4.21
N PHE A 21 -6.43 -3.65 3.63
CA PHE A 21 -6.04 -2.58 2.72
C PHE A 21 -5.52 -3.11 1.38
N ASP A 22 -4.37 -3.79 1.40
CA ASP A 22 -3.53 -3.87 0.19
C ASP A 22 -4.17 -4.71 -0.92
N CYS A 23 -4.84 -5.82 -0.59
CA CYS A 23 -5.38 -6.72 -1.61
C CYS A 23 -6.62 -6.17 -2.31
N GLU A 24 -7.54 -5.55 -1.55
CA GLU A 24 -8.74 -4.95 -2.13
C GLU A 24 -8.42 -3.63 -2.83
N LEU A 25 -7.50 -2.81 -2.27
CA LEU A 25 -7.07 -1.57 -2.92
C LEU A 25 -6.33 -1.84 -4.22
N SER A 26 -5.44 -2.83 -4.25
CA SER A 26 -4.76 -3.26 -5.49
C SER A 26 -5.77 -3.72 -6.54
N ARG A 27 -6.70 -4.61 -6.15
CA ARG A 27 -7.75 -5.11 -7.05
C ARG A 27 -8.61 -3.98 -7.60
N PHE A 28 -9.04 -3.06 -6.75
CA PHE A 28 -9.79 -1.87 -7.16
C PHE A 28 -9.00 -1.04 -8.16
N ALA A 29 -7.73 -0.72 -7.88
CA ALA A 29 -6.92 0.11 -8.76
C ALA A 29 -6.69 -0.53 -10.14
N ILE A 30 -6.37 -1.83 -10.18
CA ILE A 30 -6.18 -2.57 -11.44
C ILE A 30 -7.50 -2.63 -12.22
N THR A 31 -8.63 -2.90 -11.53
CA THR A 31 -9.96 -2.93 -12.17
C THR A 31 -10.30 -1.55 -12.73
N TYR A 32 -10.14 -0.50 -11.94
CA TYR A 32 -10.40 0.87 -12.36
C TYR A 32 -9.53 1.26 -13.56
N ALA A 33 -8.24 0.94 -13.55
CA ALA A 33 -7.33 1.20 -14.67
C ALA A 33 -7.70 0.45 -15.96
N ASN A 34 -8.31 -0.72 -15.87
CA ASN A 34 -8.77 -1.50 -17.03
C ASN A 34 -10.05 -0.93 -17.66
N PHE A 35 -10.98 -0.42 -16.85
CA PHE A 35 -12.30 0.01 -17.33
C PHE A 35 -12.42 1.53 -17.54
N SER A 36 -11.63 2.31 -16.81
CA SER A 36 -11.68 3.77 -16.89
C SER A 36 -10.94 4.29 -18.11
N LYS A 37 -11.46 5.35 -18.72
CA LYS A 37 -10.73 6.14 -19.72
C LYS A 37 -9.72 7.11 -19.08
N HIS A 38 -9.78 7.27 -17.76
CA HIS A 38 -8.93 8.18 -17.02
C HIS A 38 -7.61 7.52 -16.61
N ASN A 39 -6.57 8.34 -16.44
CA ASN A 39 -5.29 7.87 -15.97
C ASN A 39 -5.39 7.47 -14.49
N THR A 40 -4.80 6.32 -14.16
CA THR A 40 -4.72 5.80 -12.80
C THR A 40 -3.26 5.78 -12.38
N TYR A 41 -2.97 6.12 -11.13
CA TYR A 41 -1.63 6.11 -10.56
C TYR A 41 -1.70 5.45 -9.19
N PHE A 42 -0.63 4.77 -8.81
CA PHE A 42 -0.57 4.04 -7.55
C PHE A 42 0.77 4.28 -6.87
N TYR A 43 0.77 4.45 -5.55
CA TYR A 43 1.98 4.55 -4.74
C TYR A 43 1.93 3.58 -3.57
N GLU A 44 3.09 3.09 -3.15
CA GLU A 44 3.29 2.41 -1.87
C GLU A 44 4.02 3.37 -0.94
N TYR A 45 3.43 3.68 0.21
CA TYR A 45 4.12 4.40 1.26
C TYR A 45 4.88 3.41 2.15
N ASN A 46 6.21 3.45 2.10
CA ASN A 46 7.07 2.50 2.80
C ASN A 46 8.18 3.23 3.56
N ARG A 47 7.76 4.21 4.34
CA ARG A 47 8.64 5.01 5.19
C ARG A 47 7.98 5.21 6.53
N ARG A 48 8.67 4.79 7.59
CA ARG A 48 8.26 5.12 8.96
C ARG A 48 8.62 6.58 9.26
N SER A 49 7.65 7.36 9.70
CA SER A 49 7.91 8.73 10.15
C SER A 49 8.75 8.75 11.45
N PRO A 50 9.74 9.63 11.58
CA PRO A 50 10.54 9.73 12.81
C PRO A 50 9.74 10.24 14.02
N ILE A 51 8.57 10.84 13.80
CA ILE A 51 7.69 11.35 14.86
C ILE A 51 6.53 10.40 15.17
N ASN A 52 6.51 9.22 14.55
CA ASN A 52 5.46 8.25 14.80
C ASN A 52 5.60 7.71 16.25
N PRO A 53 4.55 7.78 17.09
CA PRO A 53 4.64 7.45 18.51
C PRO A 53 4.63 5.95 18.81
N TRP A 54 4.33 5.12 17.81
CA TRP A 54 4.19 3.68 17.98
C TRP A 54 5.55 2.98 18.00
N PRO A 55 5.63 1.74 18.53
CA PRO A 55 6.88 0.99 18.57
C PRO A 55 7.51 0.79 17.18
N GLU A 56 8.84 0.81 17.08
CA GLU A 56 9.54 0.72 15.79
C GLU A 56 9.17 -0.51 14.95
N TRP A 57 8.83 -1.64 15.60
CA TRP A 57 8.44 -2.88 14.92
C TRP A 57 7.16 -2.75 14.08
N THR A 58 6.33 -1.74 14.32
CA THR A 58 5.11 -1.50 13.52
C THR A 58 5.44 -0.93 12.13
N GLY A 59 6.67 -0.48 11.91
CA GLY A 59 7.11 0.09 10.63
C GLY A 59 6.36 1.36 10.26
N ALA A 60 6.06 1.51 8.96
CA ALA A 60 5.20 2.55 8.43
C ALA A 60 3.74 2.21 8.74
N MET A 61 3.08 3.06 9.51
CA MET A 61 1.69 2.84 9.91
C MET A 61 0.71 3.47 8.95
N HIS A 62 -0.53 2.98 8.99
CA HIS A 62 -1.63 3.64 8.30
C HIS A 62 -1.71 5.12 8.74
N GLY A 63 -1.66 6.02 7.75
CA GLY A 63 -1.65 7.47 7.97
C GLY A 63 -0.26 8.12 8.07
N ASP A 64 0.84 7.35 8.05
CA ASP A 64 2.19 7.94 8.02
C ASP A 64 2.46 8.73 6.73
N ASP A 65 1.77 8.39 5.63
CA ASP A 65 1.85 9.13 4.37
C ASP A 65 1.33 10.56 4.49
N LEU A 66 0.27 10.76 5.28
CA LEU A 66 -0.33 12.08 5.52
C LEU A 66 0.66 13.09 6.11
N ILE A 67 1.65 12.62 6.87
CA ILE A 67 2.66 13.48 7.51
C ILE A 67 3.43 14.28 6.46
N ASP A 68 3.91 13.58 5.43
CA ASP A 68 4.72 14.18 4.38
C ASP A 68 3.83 14.84 3.30
N ILE A 69 2.63 14.31 3.03
CA ILE A 69 1.65 14.90 2.10
C ILE A 69 1.14 16.27 2.59
N PHE A 70 0.93 16.44 3.90
CA PHE A 70 0.42 17.70 4.47
C PHE A 70 1.50 18.63 5.01
N GLY A 71 2.78 18.35 4.77
CA GLY A 71 3.86 19.26 5.15
C GLY A 71 4.08 19.37 6.66
N ILE A 72 3.84 18.30 7.43
CA ILE A 72 3.98 18.34 8.89
C ILE A 72 5.38 18.79 9.36
N PRO A 73 6.52 18.43 8.72
CA PRO A 73 7.82 19.00 9.06
C PRO A 73 7.92 20.53 8.95
N PHE A 74 7.11 21.15 8.08
CA PHE A 74 7.03 22.61 7.94
C PHE A 74 6.06 23.24 8.94
N ARG A 75 4.91 22.59 9.18
CA ARG A 75 3.85 23.10 10.05
C ARG A 75 4.15 22.92 11.54
N HIS A 76 4.87 21.84 11.87
CA HIS A 76 5.18 21.40 13.22
C HIS A 76 6.67 21.02 13.37
N PRO A 77 7.62 21.93 13.05
CA PRO A 77 9.05 21.64 13.13
C PRO A 77 9.50 21.24 14.54
N GLU A 78 8.79 21.69 15.58
CA GLU A 78 9.06 21.38 16.98
C GLU A 78 8.96 19.89 17.33
N LYS A 79 8.29 19.09 16.49
CA LYS A 79 8.17 17.65 16.68
C LYS A 79 9.43 16.88 16.28
N TYR A 80 10.36 17.53 15.58
CA TYR A 80 11.53 16.89 14.99
C TYR A 80 12.81 17.34 15.66
N ASN A 81 13.79 16.43 15.73
CA ASN A 81 15.15 16.82 16.14
C ASN A 81 15.78 17.72 15.06
N THR A 82 16.42 18.80 15.48
CA THR A 82 17.10 19.78 14.60
C THR A 82 18.05 19.13 13.60
N SER A 83 18.73 18.05 13.98
CA SER A 83 19.67 17.31 13.11
C SER A 83 19.02 16.61 11.92
N ILE A 84 17.71 16.32 11.97
CA ILE A 84 16.99 15.64 10.88
C ILE A 84 15.96 16.53 10.21
N LEU A 85 15.54 17.63 10.84
CA LEU A 85 14.42 18.46 10.40
C LEU A 85 14.51 18.88 8.93
N GLU A 86 15.68 19.35 8.47
CA GLU A 86 15.84 19.78 7.08
C GLU A 86 15.74 18.64 6.07
N ARG A 87 16.16 17.43 6.46
CA ARG A 87 15.95 16.23 5.63
C ARG A 87 14.47 15.85 5.56
N GLU A 88 13.75 15.96 6.67
CA GLU A 88 12.31 15.70 6.72
C GLU A 88 11.51 16.71 5.89
N LYS A 89 11.84 18.00 6.00
CA LYS A 89 11.26 19.05 5.15
C LYS A 89 11.50 18.78 3.67
N LYS A 90 12.74 18.47 3.29
CA LYS A 90 13.07 18.17 1.89
C LYS A 90 12.32 16.96 1.34
N TYR A 91 12.19 15.90 2.14
CA TYR A 91 11.41 14.73 1.74
C TYR A 91 9.92 15.06 1.61
N SER A 92 9.35 15.76 2.59
CA SER A 92 7.95 16.21 2.55
C SER A 92 7.68 17.13 1.36
N GLU A 93 8.60 18.03 1.02
CA GLU A 93 8.51 18.88 -0.16
C GLU A 93 8.42 18.05 -1.45
N ASN A 94 9.25 17.01 -1.59
CA ASN A 94 9.20 16.12 -2.76
C ASN A 94 7.89 15.33 -2.85
N VAL A 95 7.35 14.87 -1.71
CA VAL A 95 6.04 14.19 -1.67
C VAL A 95 4.92 15.17 -2.01
N MET A 96 4.89 16.36 -1.38
CA MET A 96 3.93 17.41 -1.69
C MET A 96 3.99 17.83 -3.16
N TRP A 97 5.17 17.92 -3.75
CA TRP A 97 5.34 18.22 -5.16
C TRP A 97 4.77 17.11 -6.06
N ALA A 98 5.00 15.84 -5.72
CA ALA A 98 4.44 14.71 -6.47
C ALA A 98 2.90 14.68 -6.42
N ILE A 99 2.32 14.81 -5.21
CA ILE A 99 0.86 14.84 -5.02
C ILE A 99 0.25 16.11 -5.63
N GLY A 100 0.87 17.27 -5.41
CA GLY A 100 0.40 18.57 -5.91
C GLY A 100 0.29 18.60 -7.43
N ASN A 101 1.30 18.07 -8.14
CA ASN A 101 1.24 17.94 -9.61
C ASN A 101 0.08 17.05 -10.05
N PHE A 102 -0.10 15.89 -9.41
CA PHE A 102 -1.23 15.01 -9.71
C PHE A 102 -2.58 15.73 -9.55
N THR A 103 -2.76 16.45 -8.43
CA THR A 103 -4.01 17.17 -8.16
C THR A 103 -4.25 18.34 -9.12
N THR A 104 -3.19 18.99 -9.61
CA THR A 104 -3.30 20.17 -10.48
C THR A 104 -3.56 19.79 -11.94
N TYR A 105 -2.86 18.76 -12.43
CA TYR A 105 -2.81 18.45 -13.87
C TYR A 105 -3.50 17.14 -14.24
N GLY A 106 -3.89 16.30 -13.27
CA GLY A 106 -4.37 14.93 -13.54
C GLY A 106 -3.30 14.01 -14.15
N ASN A 107 -2.05 14.49 -14.19
CA ASN A 107 -0.86 13.75 -14.52
C ASN A 107 0.16 14.05 -13.43
N THR A 108 1.00 13.07 -13.17
CA THR A 108 2.08 13.15 -12.22
C THR A 108 3.35 13.68 -12.91
N THR A 109 4.43 13.66 -12.15
CA THR A 109 5.79 13.97 -12.57
C THR A 109 6.32 12.87 -13.51
N SER A 110 7.38 13.13 -14.28
CA SER A 110 8.03 12.10 -15.13
C SER A 110 8.51 10.87 -14.34
N VAL A 111 8.59 10.98 -13.03
CA VAL A 111 9.02 9.94 -12.10
C VAL A 111 7.90 8.97 -11.73
N TRP A 112 6.63 9.39 -11.73
CA TRP A 112 5.51 8.56 -11.25
C TRP A 112 4.69 8.06 -12.42
N ASN A 113 4.92 6.82 -12.84
CA ASN A 113 4.31 6.28 -14.04
C ASN A 113 2.82 6.01 -13.87
N LYS A 114 2.07 6.19 -14.96
CA LYS A 114 0.69 5.70 -15.07
C LYS A 114 0.66 4.20 -14.80
N LEU A 115 -0.33 3.76 -14.03
CA LEU A 115 -0.58 2.37 -13.73
C LEU A 115 -0.91 1.60 -15.02
N ASN A 116 -0.09 0.60 -15.33
CA ASN A 116 -0.36 -0.39 -16.37
C ASN A 116 -1.09 -1.57 -15.74
N ALA A 117 -2.27 -1.93 -16.22
CA ALA A 117 -3.05 -3.01 -15.59
C ALA A 117 -2.44 -4.41 -15.79
N THR A 118 -1.66 -4.62 -16.86
CA THR A 118 -0.97 -5.88 -17.15
C THR A 118 0.33 -6.00 -16.34
N GLU A 119 1.13 -4.93 -16.35
CA GLU A 119 2.39 -4.84 -15.59
C GLU A 119 2.28 -3.77 -14.51
N SER A 120 1.46 -4.06 -13.50
CA SER A 120 1.07 -3.10 -12.48
C SER A 120 2.21 -2.80 -11.50
N LYS A 121 2.73 -1.58 -11.58
CA LYS A 121 3.80 -1.06 -10.74
C LYS A 121 3.34 0.17 -9.96
N ALA A 122 3.76 0.24 -8.70
CA ALA A 122 3.52 1.35 -7.79
C ALA A 122 4.83 2.09 -7.53
N LEU A 123 4.78 3.42 -7.52
CA LEU A 123 5.91 4.24 -7.07
C LEU A 123 6.07 4.10 -5.56
N VAL A 124 7.30 3.91 -5.08
CA VAL A 124 7.55 3.73 -3.65
C VAL A 124 8.04 5.03 -3.01
N PHE A 125 7.28 5.51 -2.03
CA PHE A 125 7.67 6.60 -1.15
C PHE A 125 8.41 6.03 0.06
N ASN A 126 9.73 5.87 -0.09
CA ASN A 126 10.63 5.23 0.89
C ASN A 126 11.57 6.19 1.63
N GLY A 127 11.41 7.50 1.47
CA GLY A 127 12.35 8.50 2.00
C GLY A 127 13.40 9.00 0.99
N GLU A 128 13.51 8.38 -0.19
CA GLU A 128 14.55 8.72 -1.18
C GLU A 128 14.03 9.49 -2.41
N LEU A 129 12.72 9.77 -2.47
CA LEU A 129 12.11 10.51 -3.56
C LEU A 129 12.79 11.86 -3.76
N GLY A 130 13.19 12.17 -5.00
CA GLY A 130 13.82 13.44 -5.38
C GLY A 130 15.28 13.62 -4.91
N GLN A 131 15.92 12.58 -4.35
CA GLN A 131 17.33 12.65 -3.99
C GLN A 131 18.25 12.50 -5.22
N PRO A 132 19.33 13.29 -5.34
CA PRO A 132 20.27 13.18 -6.46
C PRO A 132 20.89 11.79 -6.58
N GLY A 133 20.94 11.25 -7.80
CA GLY A 133 21.53 9.93 -8.08
C GLY A 133 20.72 8.74 -7.57
N LYS A 134 19.53 8.96 -7.02
CA LYS A 134 18.60 7.90 -6.59
C LYS A 134 17.50 7.74 -7.61
N THR A 135 17.37 6.52 -8.14
CA THR A 135 16.23 6.16 -8.97
C THR A 135 15.04 5.83 -8.07
N PRO A 136 13.87 6.44 -8.32
CA PRO A 136 12.67 6.16 -7.55
C PRO A 136 12.31 4.67 -7.62
N PRO A 137 12.17 3.97 -6.48
CA PRO A 137 11.91 2.54 -6.49
C PRO A 137 10.48 2.27 -6.92
N TYR A 138 10.29 1.13 -7.58
CA TYR A 138 8.98 0.60 -7.96
C TYR A 138 8.77 -0.79 -7.37
N THR A 139 7.53 -1.08 -7.02
CA THR A 139 7.08 -2.38 -6.50
C THR A 139 5.85 -2.86 -7.26
N ASN A 140 5.51 -4.14 -7.14
CA ASN A 140 4.26 -4.66 -7.71
C ASN A 140 3.07 -4.10 -6.92
N VAL A 141 2.02 -3.69 -7.63
CA VAL A 141 0.80 -3.16 -6.98
C VAL A 141 0.08 -4.26 -6.20
N THR A 142 0.11 -5.51 -6.69
CA THR A 142 -0.39 -6.69 -5.95
C THR A 142 0.75 -7.39 -5.23
N PRO A 143 0.80 -7.35 -3.88
CA PRO A 143 1.71 -8.19 -3.12
C PRO A 143 1.49 -9.68 -3.44
N PRO A 144 2.54 -10.51 -3.53
CA PRO A 144 2.39 -11.96 -3.74
C PRO A 144 1.53 -12.64 -2.67
N THR A 145 1.53 -12.09 -1.45
CA THR A 145 0.70 -12.56 -0.33
C THR A 145 -0.80 -12.36 -0.58
N CYS A 146 -1.20 -11.37 -1.37
CA CYS A 146 -2.59 -11.23 -1.79
C CYS A 146 -3.05 -12.40 -2.66
N THR A 147 -2.21 -12.84 -3.60
CA THR A 147 -2.52 -14.00 -4.45
C THR A 147 -2.74 -15.26 -3.61
N GLU A 148 -1.90 -15.49 -2.59
CA GLU A 148 -2.05 -16.63 -1.68
C GLU A 148 -3.28 -16.48 -0.77
N PHE A 149 -3.54 -15.27 -0.26
CA PHE A 149 -4.73 -14.98 0.53
C PHE A 149 -6.02 -15.29 -0.25
N TYR A 150 -6.12 -14.83 -1.50
CA TYR A 150 -7.29 -15.11 -2.34
C TYR A 150 -7.47 -16.61 -2.64
N LYS A 151 -6.38 -17.35 -2.88
CA LYS A 151 -6.46 -18.82 -3.04
C LYS A 151 -7.08 -19.48 -1.81
N ILE A 152 -6.62 -19.11 -0.61
CA ILE A 152 -7.14 -19.66 0.65
C ILE A 152 -8.61 -19.27 0.84
N LEU A 153 -8.95 -18.01 0.58
CA LEU A 153 -10.33 -17.51 0.70
C LEU A 153 -11.28 -18.27 -0.23
N VAL A 154 -10.93 -18.42 -1.50
CA VAL A 154 -11.74 -19.17 -2.49
C VAL A 154 -11.88 -20.62 -2.07
N GLN A 155 -10.80 -21.28 -1.67
CA GLN A 155 -10.88 -22.67 -1.18
C GLN A 155 -11.80 -22.80 0.04
N SER A 156 -11.77 -21.85 0.97
CA SER A 156 -12.63 -21.83 2.16
C SER A 156 -14.11 -21.68 1.79
N ILE A 157 -14.42 -20.77 0.85
CA ILE A 157 -15.78 -20.56 0.34
C ILE A 157 -16.28 -21.85 -0.34
N LEU A 158 -15.46 -22.46 -1.21
CA LEU A 158 -15.82 -23.70 -1.91
C LEU A 158 -16.07 -24.86 -0.94
N ARG A 159 -15.22 -25.02 0.09
CA ARG A 159 -15.42 -26.04 1.14
C ARG A 159 -16.72 -25.84 1.90
N THR A 160 -17.03 -24.59 2.26
CA THR A 160 -18.28 -24.23 2.94
C THR A 160 -19.50 -24.53 2.07
N ALA A 161 -19.45 -24.14 0.79
CA ALA A 161 -20.52 -24.41 -0.17
C ALA A 161 -20.76 -25.92 -0.37
N LEU A 162 -19.68 -26.71 -0.51
CA LEU A 162 -19.77 -28.17 -0.61
C LEU A 162 -20.36 -28.80 0.65
N SER A 163 -19.91 -28.36 1.83
CA SER A 163 -20.46 -28.84 3.12
C SER A 163 -21.97 -28.57 3.21
N ASN A 164 -22.41 -27.37 2.81
CA ASN A 164 -23.83 -27.02 2.81
C ASN A 164 -24.63 -27.86 1.80
N MET A 165 -24.09 -28.11 0.60
CA MET A 165 -24.73 -29.00 -0.39
C MET A 165 -24.88 -30.43 0.12
N LEU A 166 -23.86 -30.99 0.75
CA LEU A 166 -23.91 -32.34 1.33
C LEU A 166 -24.96 -32.44 2.45
N LYS A 167 -25.07 -31.44 3.32
CA LYS A 167 -26.12 -31.38 4.36
C LYS A 167 -27.52 -31.32 3.76
N MET A 168 -27.71 -30.54 2.70
CA MET A 168 -29.00 -30.48 1.99
C MET A 168 -29.37 -31.79 1.30
N ALA A 169 -28.38 -32.51 0.74
CA ALA A 169 -28.60 -33.81 0.12
C ALA A 169 -28.99 -34.89 1.16
N GLN A 170 -28.33 -34.89 2.33
CA GLN A 170 -28.67 -35.81 3.43
C GLN A 170 -30.07 -35.56 3.99
N ASN A 171 -30.52 -34.31 4.08
CA ASN A 171 -31.85 -33.95 4.56
C ASN A 171 -32.98 -34.20 3.53
N LYS A 172 -32.66 -34.49 2.27
CA LYS A 172 -33.63 -34.80 1.20
C LYS A 172 -33.82 -36.29 0.92
N SER A 173 -33.08 -37.18 1.60
CA SER A 173 -33.33 -38.63 1.48
C SER A 173 -34.67 -39.00 2.13
N PRO A 174 -35.58 -39.69 1.41
CA PRO A 174 -36.82 -40.18 2.01
C PRO A 174 -36.51 -41.25 3.07
N LYS A 175 -37.31 -41.26 4.14
CA LYS A 175 -37.31 -42.35 5.15
C LYS A 175 -37.66 -43.69 4.51
#